data_AF-A0A7N2N106-F1
#
_entry.id   AF-A0A7N2N106-F1
#
_cell.length_a   1.000
_cell.length_b   1.000
_cell.length_c   1.000
_cell.angle_alpha   90.00
_cell.angle_beta   90.00
_cell.angle_gamma   90.00
#
_symmetry.space_group_name_H-M   'P 1'
#
loop_
_entity.id
_entity.type
_entity.pdbx_description
1 polymer ?
#
loop_
_entity_poly.entity_id
_entity_poly.type
_entity_poly.pdbx_seq_one_letter_code
_entity_poly.pdbx_strand_id
1 'polypeptide(L)'
;MGGPSFFLKKLLEIFIRRSQIGKLCLRYFNPVGAHESGRIGEDPKGIPNNLMPYIQQVAVGRLPELNVYGHDYPTKDGSVVQDYIDVMDLADGHIAAACSSEAFY
;
A
#
# COMPACT_ATOMS: atom_id res chain seq x y z
N MET A 1 -17.75 -5.97 -10.43
CA MET A 1 -17.22 -5.23 -11.60
C MET A 1 -15.80 -4.78 -11.26
N GLY A 2 -14.82 -4.93 -12.16
CA GLY A 2 -13.42 -4.64 -11.86
C GLY A 2 -13.10 -3.14 -11.92
N GLY A 3 -12.57 -2.57 -10.83
CA GLY A 3 -12.22 -1.14 -10.74
C GLY A 3 -11.01 -0.74 -11.60
N PRO A 4 -10.55 0.53 -11.50
CA PRO A 4 -9.50 1.09 -12.35
C PRO A 4 -8.21 0.25 -12.40
N SER A 5 -7.75 -0.28 -11.26
CA SER A 5 -6.55 -1.14 -11.20
C SER A 5 -6.69 -2.44 -11.99
N PHE A 6 -7.89 -3.01 -12.05
CA PHE A 6 -8.17 -4.20 -12.86
C PHE A 6 -8.10 -3.88 -14.35
N PHE A 7 -8.64 -2.73 -14.76
CA PHE A 7 -8.61 -2.29 -16.15
C PHE A 7 -7.18 -1.97 -16.61
N LEU A 8 -6.40 -1.28 -15.78
CA LEU A 8 -5.00 -0.99 -16.03
C LEU A 8 -4.19 -2.28 -16.22
N LYS A 9 -4.42 -3.30 -15.38
CA LYS A 9 -3.77 -4.60 -15.53
C LYS A 9 -4.04 -5.22 -16.91
N LYS A 10 -5.29 -5.19 -17.38
CA LYS A 10 -5.68 -5.71 -18.69
C LYS A 10 -5.04 -4.94 -19.85
N LEU A 11 -5.00 -3.61 -19.78
CA LEU A 11 -4.34 -2.79 -20.80
C LEU A 11 -2.84 -3.13 -20.90
N LEU A 12 -2.17 -3.26 -19.76
CA LEU A 12 -0.76 -3.67 -19.71
C LEU A 12 -0.54 -5.08 -20.27
N GLU A 13 -1.46 -6.03 -20.05
CA GLU A 13 -1.40 -7.36 -20.68
C GLU A 13 -1.49 -7.28 -22.21
N ILE A 14 -2.35 -6.40 -22.75
CA ILE A 14 -2.50 -6.22 -24.20
C ILE A 14 -1.26 -5.55 -24.82
N PHE A 15 -0.72 -4.53 -24.16
CA PHE A 15 0.46 -3.80 -24.65
C PHE A 15 1.69 -4.71 -24.73
N ILE A 16 1.93 -5.49 -23.68
CA ILE A 16 3.12 -6.35 -23.59
C ILE A 16 3.03 -7.57 -24.51
N ARG A 17 1.84 -8.06 -24.86
CA ARG A 17 1.70 -9.04 -25.96
C ARG A 17 2.22 -8.52 -27.30
N ARG A 18 2.42 -7.19 -27.44
CA ARG A 18 2.90 -6.52 -28.65
C ARG A 18 4.30 -5.93 -28.52
N SER A 19 4.94 -6.01 -27.36
CA SER A 19 6.30 -5.51 -27.11
C SER A 19 7.17 -6.56 -26.42
N GLN A 20 8.49 -6.52 -26.59
CA GLN A 20 9.42 -7.40 -25.86
C GLN A 20 9.86 -6.75 -24.53
N ILE A 21 8.92 -6.20 -23.76
CA ILE A 21 9.21 -5.56 -22.46
C ILE A 21 8.69 -6.45 -21.33
N GLY A 22 9.54 -6.73 -20.33
CA GLY A 22 9.15 -7.48 -19.13
C GLY A 22 8.04 -6.79 -18.31
N LYS A 23 7.21 -7.60 -17.62
CA LYS A 23 6.11 -7.11 -16.78
C LYS A 23 6.25 -7.60 -15.35
N LEU A 24 6.08 -6.69 -14.39
CA LEU A 24 5.82 -7.03 -13.00
C LEU A 24 4.58 -6.27 -12.49
N CYS A 25 3.61 -6.99 -11.93
CA CYS A 25 2.45 -6.39 -11.25
C CYS A 25 2.39 -6.90 -9.82
N LEU A 26 2.92 -6.10 -8.89
CA LEU A 26 2.84 -6.39 -7.47
C LEU A 26 1.52 -5.84 -6.92
N ARG A 27 0.84 -6.63 -6.09
CA ARG A 27 -0.42 -6.25 -5.43
C ARG A 27 -0.12 -6.05 -3.96
N TYR A 28 -0.13 -4.80 -3.52
CA TYR A 28 0.14 -4.46 -2.13
C TYR A 28 -1.14 -4.55 -1.32
N PHE A 29 -0.98 -4.84 -0.03
CA PHE A 29 -2.01 -4.69 0.98
C PHE A 29 -1.97 -3.25 1.51
N ASN A 30 -1.83 -3.04 2.82
CA ASN A 30 -1.75 -1.72 3.43
C ASN A 30 -0.31 -1.45 3.93
N PRO A 31 0.55 -0.80 3.13
CA PRO A 31 1.88 -0.42 3.57
C PRO A 31 1.81 0.63 4.68
N VAL A 32 2.63 0.44 5.70
CA VAL A 32 2.71 1.32 6.89
C VAL A 32 4.14 1.47 7.35
N GLY A 33 4.39 2.41 8.27
CA GLY A 33 5.73 2.63 8.82
C GLY A 33 6.47 3.78 8.13
N ALA A 34 7.77 3.83 8.34
CA ALA A 34 8.66 4.87 7.86
C ALA A 34 10.09 4.31 7.82
N HIS A 35 11.00 5.02 7.15
CA HIS A 35 12.40 4.64 7.18
C HIS A 35 12.96 4.77 8.61
N GLU A 36 13.80 3.82 9.04
CA GLU A 36 14.36 3.72 10.40
C GLU A 36 15.07 5.00 10.89
N SER A 37 15.64 5.78 9.97
CA SER A 37 16.26 7.08 10.28
C SER A 37 15.28 8.13 10.80
N GLY A 38 13.96 7.92 10.65
CA GLY A 38 12.91 8.86 11.00
C GLY A 38 12.85 10.10 10.10
N ARG A 39 13.64 10.15 9.03
CA ARG A 39 13.75 11.32 8.14
C ARG A 39 12.76 11.34 6.99
N ILE A 40 12.25 10.16 6.60
CA ILE A 40 11.28 10.00 5.52
C ILE A 40 10.18 9.05 5.98
N GLY A 41 8.94 9.39 5.63
CA GLY A 41 7.72 8.66 5.98
C GLY A 41 6.52 9.30 5.29
N GLU A 42 5.34 8.74 5.50
CA GLU A 42 4.10 9.29 4.93
C GLU A 42 3.74 10.63 5.61
N ASP A 43 3.61 11.70 4.82
CA ASP A 43 3.16 13.02 5.29
C ASP A 43 2.09 13.57 4.32
N PRO A 44 0.84 13.08 4.42
CA PRO A 44 -0.20 13.46 3.50
C PRO A 44 -0.67 14.90 3.74
N LYS A 45 -1.04 15.60 2.67
CA LYS A 45 -1.57 16.95 2.76
C LYS A 45 -3.01 16.93 3.29
N GLY A 46 -3.28 17.70 4.34
CA GLY A 46 -4.62 17.81 4.93
C GLY A 46 -4.94 16.64 5.86
N ILE A 47 -6.23 16.31 5.97
CA ILE A 47 -6.70 15.19 6.80
C ILE A 47 -6.37 13.89 6.07
N PRO A 48 -5.61 12.96 6.69
CA PRO A 48 -5.27 11.68 6.07
C PRO A 48 -6.53 10.84 5.80
N ASN A 49 -6.52 10.07 4.72
CA ASN A 49 -7.56 9.08 4.45
C ASN A 49 -7.20 7.68 4.99
N ASN A 50 -5.90 7.40 5.10
CA ASN A 50 -5.40 6.10 5.57
C ASN A 50 -5.28 6.08 7.09
N LEU A 51 -5.43 4.89 7.68
CA LEU A 51 -5.47 4.72 9.14
C LEU A 51 -4.19 5.19 9.82
N MET A 52 -3.03 4.71 9.38
CA MET A 52 -1.76 4.98 10.06
C MET A 52 -1.33 6.45 10.08
N PRO A 53 -1.35 7.21 8.97
CA PRO A 53 -1.02 8.64 9.03
C PRO A 53 -2.06 9.42 9.86
N TYR A 54 -3.32 8.98 9.93
CA TYR A 54 -4.32 9.57 10.81
C TYR A 54 -3.96 9.35 12.29
N ILE A 55 -3.66 8.10 12.68
CA ILE A 55 -3.22 7.75 14.04
C ILE A 55 -1.99 8.55 14.42
N GLN A 56 -1.00 8.68 13.51
CA GLN A 56 0.21 9.47 13.75
C GLN A 56 -0.11 10.94 14.04
N GLN A 57 -1.00 11.56 13.24
CA GLN A 57 -1.41 12.94 13.46
C GLN A 57 -2.14 13.14 14.80
N VAL A 58 -2.94 12.17 15.23
CA VAL A 58 -3.55 12.18 16.57
C VAL A 58 -2.48 12.04 17.66
N ALA A 59 -1.55 11.11 17.51
CA ALA A 59 -0.48 10.86 18.48
C ALA A 59 0.43 12.08 18.71
N VAL A 60 0.65 12.90 17.69
CA VAL A 60 1.41 14.16 17.81
C VAL A 60 0.54 15.39 18.10
N GLY A 61 -0.76 15.21 18.36
CA GLY A 61 -1.70 16.27 18.72
C GLY A 61 -2.12 17.20 17.58
N ARG A 62 -1.87 16.84 16.31
CA ARG A 62 -2.37 17.59 15.14
C ARG A 62 -3.86 17.38 14.90
N LEU A 63 -4.39 16.22 15.27
CA LEU A 63 -5.82 15.88 15.23
C LEU A 63 -6.29 15.50 16.65
N PRO A 64 -7.54 15.80 17.02
CA PRO A 64 -8.02 15.59 18.39
C PRO A 64 -8.27 14.13 18.73
N GLU A 65 -8.77 13.33 17.78
CA GLU A 65 -9.18 11.94 18.01
C GLU A 65 -9.16 11.15 16.70
N LEU A 66 -9.12 9.81 16.82
CA LEU A 66 -9.24 8.89 15.70
C LEU A 66 -10.70 8.49 15.49
N ASN A 67 -11.18 8.58 14.24
CA ASN A 67 -12.48 8.02 13.87
C ASN A 67 -12.31 6.57 13.41
N VAL A 68 -12.93 5.62 14.13
CA VAL A 68 -12.99 4.21 13.74
C VAL A 68 -14.28 3.95 12.96
N TYR A 69 -14.13 3.59 11.68
CA TYR A 69 -15.28 3.33 10.81
C TYR A 69 -15.70 1.86 10.84
N GLY A 70 -16.91 1.60 11.36
CA GLY A 70 -17.53 0.28 11.46
C GLY A 70 -17.24 -0.41 12.80
N HIS A 71 -18.26 -1.09 13.34
CA HIS A 71 -18.25 -1.70 14.67
C HIS A 71 -19.01 -3.03 14.75
N ASP A 72 -19.49 -3.53 13.62
CA ASP A 72 -20.35 -4.69 13.47
C ASP A 72 -19.80 -5.69 12.43
N TYR A 73 -18.52 -5.57 12.08
CA TYR A 73 -17.86 -6.58 11.26
C TYR A 73 -17.81 -7.93 12.00
N PRO A 74 -17.83 -9.08 11.29
CA PRO A 74 -17.73 -10.40 11.89
C PRO A 74 -16.27 -10.70 12.31
N THR A 75 -15.73 -9.87 13.19
CA THR A 75 -14.37 -9.91 13.74
C THR A 75 -14.45 -9.89 15.27
N LYS A 76 -13.31 -10.12 15.94
CA LYS A 76 -13.28 -10.28 17.41
C LYS A 76 -13.82 -9.07 18.17
N ASP A 77 -13.61 -7.86 17.67
CA ASP A 77 -13.97 -6.60 18.32
C ASP A 77 -14.95 -5.75 17.48
N GLY A 78 -15.46 -6.28 16.37
CA GLY A 78 -16.37 -5.58 15.48
C GLY A 78 -15.71 -4.61 14.49
N SER A 79 -14.39 -4.40 14.58
CA SER A 79 -13.64 -3.52 13.67
C SER A 79 -13.14 -4.26 12.42
N VAL A 80 -12.77 -3.53 11.38
CA VAL A 80 -12.18 -4.13 10.17
C VAL A 80 -10.78 -4.68 10.46
N VAL A 81 -10.52 -5.92 10.06
CA VAL A 81 -9.16 -6.50 10.10
C VAL A 81 -8.48 -6.25 8.76
N GLN A 82 -7.25 -5.75 8.80
CA GLN A 82 -6.44 -5.46 7.63
C GLN A 82 -5.05 -6.08 7.75
N ASP A 83 -4.47 -6.47 6.62
CA ASP A 83 -3.09 -6.94 6.53
C ASP A 83 -2.17 -5.73 6.34
N TYR A 84 -1.23 -5.54 7.27
CA TYR A 84 -0.29 -4.43 7.29
C TYR A 84 1.10 -4.95 7.00
N ILE A 85 1.79 -4.29 6.08
CA ILE A 85 3.18 -4.59 5.70
C ILE A 85 4.04 -3.38 5.98
N ASP A 86 5.25 -3.59 6.51
CA ASP A 86 6.21 -2.50 6.67
C ASP A 86 6.60 -1.95 5.29
N VAL A 87 6.65 -0.63 5.16
CA VAL A 87 6.98 0.04 3.90
C VAL A 87 8.42 -0.27 3.43
N MET A 88 9.33 -0.59 4.35
CA MET A 88 10.69 -1.02 4.03
C MET A 88 10.71 -2.45 3.50
N ASP A 89 9.96 -3.38 4.09
CA ASP A 89 9.78 -4.73 3.55
C ASP A 89 9.19 -4.68 2.13
N LEU A 90 8.23 -3.77 1.92
CA LEU A 90 7.65 -3.55 0.62
C LEU A 90 8.70 -3.02 -0.38
N ALA A 91 9.55 -2.08 0.02
CA ALA A 91 10.63 -1.56 -0.81
C ALA A 91 11.63 -2.67 -1.20
N ASP A 92 12.03 -3.51 -0.24
CA ASP A 92 12.91 -4.66 -0.48
C ASP A 92 12.25 -5.67 -1.44
N GLY A 93 10.95 -5.88 -1.32
CA GLY A 93 10.17 -6.70 -2.25
C GLY A 93 10.23 -6.19 -3.70
N HIS A 94 10.31 -4.87 -3.91
CA HIS A 94 10.50 -4.32 -5.26
C HIS A 94 11.90 -4.62 -5.81
N ILE A 95 12.94 -4.46 -4.99
CA ILE A 95 14.33 -4.75 -5.39
C ILE A 95 14.46 -6.22 -5.76
N ALA A 96 13.97 -7.11 -4.90
CA ALA A 96 14.01 -8.55 -5.14
C ALA A 96 13.28 -8.95 -6.44
N ALA A 97 12.12 -8.33 -6.70
CA ALA A 97 11.35 -8.63 -7.89
C ALA A 97 12.00 -8.05 -9.17
N ALA A 98 12.64 -6.89 -9.09
CA ALA A 98 13.43 -6.33 -10.18
C ALA A 98 14.62 -7.24 -10.53
N CYS A 99 15.44 -7.63 -9.55
CA CYS A 99 16.57 -8.54 -9.75
C CYS A 99 16.12 -9.90 -10.30
N SER A 100 14.98 -10.42 -9.84
CA SER A 100 14.43 -11.68 -10.36
C SER A 100 14.01 -11.56 -11.83
N SER A 101 13.56 -10.39 -12.27
CA SER A 101 13.11 -10.17 -13.66
C SER A 101 14.26 -10.06 -14.66
N GLU A 102 15.45 -9.66 -14.21
CA GLU A 102 16.67 -9.62 -15.05
C GLU A 102 17.22 -11.03 -15.36
N ALA A 103 16.93 -12.02 -14.50
CA ALA A 103 17.33 -13.42 -14.72
C ALA A 103 16.56 -14.13 -15.85
N PHE A 104 15.58 -13.48 -16.46
CA PHE A 104 14.76 -14.01 -17.57
C PHE A 104 15.02 -13.30 -18.91
N TYR A 105 16.07 -12.47 -19.01
CA TYR A 105 16.62 -11.95 -20.27
C TYR A 105 17.94 -12.62 -20.61
#